data_AF-A0A838V5S8-F1
#
_entry.id   AF-A0A838V5S8-F1
#
_cell.length_a   1.000
_cell.length_b   1.000
_cell.length_c   1.000
_cell.angle_alpha   90.00
_cell.angle_beta   90.00
_cell.angle_gamma   90.00
#
_symmetry.space_group_name_H-M   'P 1'
#
loop_
_entity.id
_entity.type
_entity.pdbx_description
1 polymer ?
#
loop_
_entity_poly.entity_id
_entity_poly.type
_entity_poly.pdbx_seq_one_letter_code
_entity_poly.pdbx_strand_id
1 'polypeptide(L)' 'MKTESAVLTFLLSIHPVQVTVAEVARELVGEDASFLERDATDRAAKSLSGFGLIHLHRNLLSPTRAALRAKELFDL' A
#
# COMPACT_ATOMS: atom_id res chain seq x y z
N MET A 1 3.47 1.70 -11.30
CA MET A 1 4.81 1.45 -10.74
C MET A 1 5.20 2.42 -9.63
N LYS A 2 5.47 3.73 -9.84
CA LYS A 2 5.87 4.62 -8.72
C LYS A 2 4.90 4.60 -7.52
N THR A 3 3.59 4.67 -7.78
CA THR A 3 2.57 4.62 -6.73
C THR A 3 2.49 3.27 -6.02
N GLU A 4 2.61 2.15 -6.75
CA GLU A 4 2.62 0.81 -6.15
C GLU A 4 3.82 0.61 -5.22
N SER A 5 5.02 1.03 -5.66
CA SER A 5 6.21 1.01 -4.82
C SER A 5 6.04 1.88 -3.58
N ALA A 6 5.47 3.09 -3.72
CA ALA A 6 5.22 3.99 -2.58
C ALA A 6 4.23 3.37 -1.57
N VAL A 7 3.11 2.82 -2.06
CA VAL A 7 2.11 2.13 -1.23
C VAL A 7 2.73 0.94 -0.50
N LEU A 8 3.46 0.08 -1.23
CA LEU A 8 4.07 -1.11 -0.61
C LEU A 8 5.12 -0.73 0.42
N THR A 9 6.00 0.23 0.11
CA THR A 9 7.06 0.70 1.02
C THR A 9 6.45 1.28 2.29
N PHE A 10 5.39 2.09 2.15
CA PHE A 10 4.67 2.64 3.29
C PHE A 10 4.06 1.54 4.17
N LEU A 11 3.34 0.58 3.58
CA LEU A 11 2.72 -0.51 4.34
C LEU A 11 3.77 -1.38 5.05
N LEU A 12 4.94 -1.58 4.44
CA LEU A 12 6.06 -2.31 5.04
C LEU A 12 6.71 -1.54 6.19
N SER A 13 6.77 -0.21 6.13
CA SER A 13 7.40 0.61 7.18
C SER A 13 6.54 0.76 8.43
N ILE A 14 5.21 0.72 8.27
CA ILE A 14 4.27 0.84 9.40
C ILE A 14 3.80 -0.51 9.96
N HIS A 15 4.18 -1.63 9.35
CA HIS A 15 3.80 -2.96 9.82
C HIS A 15 4.19 -3.15 11.31
N PRO A 16 3.29 -3.63 12.20
CA PRO A 16 2.06 -4.40 11.90
C PRO A 16 0.76 -3.58 11.81
N VAL A 17 0.83 -2.26 11.70
CA VAL A 17 -0.37 -1.40 11.62
C VAL A 17 -1.15 -1.70 10.34
N GLN A 18 -2.47 -1.84 10.47
CA GLN A 18 -3.40 -1.94 9.34
C GLN A 18 -4.00 -0.56 9.08
N VAL A 19 -4.09 -0.19 7.81
CA VAL A 19 -4.59 1.12 7.36
C VAL A 19 -5.55 0.93 6.21
N THR A 20 -6.47 1.86 6.05
CA THR A 20 -7.38 1.87 4.92
C THR A 20 -6.72 2.45 3.68
N VAL A 21 -7.25 2.12 2.49
CA VAL A 21 -6.83 2.75 1.21
C VAL A 21 -6.90 4.29 1.30
N ALA A 22 -7.92 4.83 1.97
CA ALA A 22 -8.10 6.27 2.12
C ALA A 22 -7.03 6.91 3.02
N GLU A 23 -6.64 6.24 4.11
CA GLU A 23 -5.55 6.70 4.98
C GLU A 23 -4.20 6.64 4.26
N VAL A 24 -3.94 5.58 3.49
CA VAL A 24 -2.73 5.50 2.65
C VAL A 24 -2.70 6.62 1.63
N ALA A 25 -3.83 6.92 0.97
CA ALA A 25 -3.90 8.04 0.03
C ALA A 25 -3.62 9.36 0.76
N ARG A 26 -4.24 9.59 1.92
CA ARG A 26 -4.00 10.80 2.71
C ARG A 26 -2.52 10.95 3.08
N GLU A 27 -1.87 9.86 3.48
CA GLU A 27 -0.47 9.91 3.91
C GLU A 27 0.50 10.14 2.74
N LEU A 28 0.24 9.52 1.58
CA LEU A 28 1.16 9.58 0.44
C LEU A 28 1.00 10.83 -0.43
N VAL A 29 -0.21 11.37 -0.54
CA VAL A 29 -0.50 12.51 -1.44
C VAL A 29 -1.15 13.70 -0.72
N GLY A 30 -1.41 13.61 0.58
CA GLY A 30 -1.94 14.70 1.40
C GLY A 30 -3.47 14.77 1.45
N GLU A 31 -4.00 15.64 2.32
CA GLU A 31 -5.45 15.84 2.49
C GLU A 31 -6.09 16.50 1.25
N ASP A 32 -5.39 17.42 0.60
CA ASP A 32 -5.85 18.15 -0.59
C ASP A 32 -5.66 17.39 -1.90
N ALA A 33 -5.28 16.10 -1.82
CA ALA A 33 -5.06 15.27 -2.99
C ALA A 33 -6.29 15.23 -3.91
N SER A 34 -6.03 15.41 -5.20
CA SER A 34 -7.04 15.34 -6.25
C SER A 34 -7.68 13.94 -6.32
N PHE A 35 -8.86 13.87 -6.93
CA PHE A 35 -9.53 12.58 -7.18
C PHE A 35 -8.63 11.60 -7.95
N LEU A 36 -7.86 12.09 -8.92
CA LEU A 36 -6.95 11.26 -9.73
C LEU A 36 -5.82 10.65 -8.90
N GLU A 37 -5.29 11.39 -7.92
CA GLU A 37 -4.23 10.90 -7.04
C GLU A 37 -4.76 9.84 -6.06
N ARG A 38 -5.96 10.05 -5.52
CA ARG A 38 -6.62 9.06 -4.66
C ARG A 38 -6.98 7.79 -5.43
N ASP A 39 -7.49 7.93 -6.66
CA ASP A 39 -7.77 6.80 -7.55
C ASP A 39 -6.49 6.02 -7.91
N ALA A 40 -5.36 6.71 -8.12
CA ALA A 40 -4.09 6.05 -8.37
C ALA A 40 -3.65 5.15 -7.21
N THR A 41 -3.89 5.58 -5.95
CA THR A 41 -3.63 4.77 -4.76
C THR A 41 -4.54 3.55 -4.67
N ASP A 42 -5.84 3.70 -4.96
CA ASP A 42 -6.79 2.58 -4.98
C ASP A 42 -6.41 1.55 -6.06
N ARG A 43 -6.08 2.00 -7.28
CA ARG A 43 -5.60 1.12 -8.35
C ARG A 43 -4.31 0.41 -7.98
N ALA A 44 -3.37 1.11 -7.34
CA ALA A 44 -2.13 0.52 -6.86
C ALA A 44 -2.39 -0.57 -5.81
N ALA A 45 -3.28 -0.32 -4.85
CA ALA A 45 -3.65 -1.30 -3.82
C ALA A 45 -4.30 -2.56 -4.43
N LYS A 46 -5.22 -2.38 -5.39
CA LYS A 46 -5.84 -3.51 -6.11
C LYS A 46 -4.81 -4.32 -6.91
N SER A 47 -3.89 -3.63 -7.58
CA SER A 47 -2.80 -4.26 -8.34
C SER A 47 -1.89 -5.10 -7.43
N LEU A 48 -1.37 -4.51 -6.35
CA LEU A 48 -0.53 -5.19 -5.36
C LEU A 48 -1.23 -6.38 -4.70
N SER A 49 -2.54 -6.25 -4.44
CA SER A 49 -3.35 -7.35 -3.93
C SER A 49 -3.50 -8.47 -4.95
N GLY A 50 -3.68 -8.14 -6.23
CA GLY A 50 -3.71 -9.10 -7.33
C GLY A 50 -2.40 -9.87 -7.50
N PHE A 51 -1.26 -9.24 -7.19
CA PHE A 51 0.05 -9.90 -7.13
C PHE A 51 0.35 -10.64 -5.82
N GLY A 52 -0.56 -10.59 -4.83
CA GLY A 52 -0.36 -11.25 -3.54
C GLY A 52 0.71 -10.60 -2.65
N LEU A 53 1.06 -9.33 -2.90
CA LEU A 53 2.03 -8.58 -2.10
C LEU A 53 1.37 -7.93 -0.88
N ILE A 54 0.08 -7.61 -0.97
CA ILE A 54 -0.71 -7.13 0.16
C ILE A 54 -2.04 -7.89 0.23
N HIS A 55 -2.63 -7.95 1.43
CA HIS A 55 -4.03 -8.27 1.60
C HIS A 55 -4.86 -7.00 1.50
N LEU A 56 -5.97 -7.07 0.78
CA LEU A 56 -7.03 -6.06 0.75
C LEU A 56 -8.31 -6.71 1.28
N HIS A 57 -8.70 -6.39 2.51
CA HIS A 57 -9.92 -6.91 3.13
C HIS A 57 -10.79 -5.78 3.67
N ARG A 58 -12.02 -5.62 3.14
CA ARG A 58 -12.95 -4.55 3.54
C ARG A 58 -12.28 -3.16 3.59
N ASN A 59 -11.46 -2.85 2.58
CA ASN A 59 -10.65 -1.63 2.43
C ASN A 59 -9.44 -1.49 3.36
N LEU A 60 -9.18 -2.45 4.25
CA LEU A 60 -7.95 -2.51 5.03
C LEU A 60 -6.83 -3.18 4.24
N LEU A 61 -5.64 -2.59 4.33
CA LEU A 61 -4.43 -3.02 3.69
C LEU A 61 -3.45 -3.54 4.74
N SER A 62 -2.82 -4.67 4.44
CA SER A 62 -1.70 -5.20 5.22
C SER A 62 -0.72 -5.95 4.32
N PRO A 63 0.60 -5.85 4.54
CA PRO A 63 1.57 -6.67 3.81
C PRO A 63 1.29 -8.17 3.96
N THR A 64 1.51 -8.96 2.90
CA THR A 64 1.51 -10.42 3.04
C THR A 64 2.81 -10.91 3.65
N ARG A 65 2.83 -12.17 4.10
CA ARG A 65 4.06 -12.83 4.58
C ARG A 65 5.17 -12.82 3.52
N ALA A 66 4.83 -12.96 2.24
CA ALA A 66 5.80 -12.94 1.15
C ALA A 66 6.46 -11.55 1.01
N ALA A 67 5.67 -10.47 1.09
CA ALA A 67 6.18 -9.11 1.03
C ALA A 67 7.07 -8.77 2.24
N LEU A 68 6.68 -9.17 3.45
CA LEU A 68 7.51 -9.01 4.65
C LEU A 68 8.84 -9.77 4.52
N ARG A 69 8.79 -11.01 4.02
CA ARG A 69 10.01 -11.79 3.82
C ARG A 69 10.92 -11.17 2.75
N ALA A 70 10.36 -10.63 1.68
CA ALA A 70 11.13 -9.90 0.67
C ALA A 70 11.80 -8.65 1.27
N LYS A 71 11.10 -7.91 2.14
CA LYS A 71 11.67 -6.77 2.87
C LYS A 71 12.92 -7.14 3.66
N GLU A 72 12.86 -8.24 4.41
CA GLU A 72 13.99 -8.76 5.19
C GLU A 72 15.16 -9.25 4.33
N LEU A 73 14.90 -9.76 3.13
CA LEU A 73 15.91 -10.34 2.25
C LEU A 73 16.62 -9.31 1.38
N PHE A 74 15.94 -8.22 1.05
CA PHE A 74 16.41 -7.22 0.08
C PHE A 74 16.52 -5.81 0.68
N ASP A 75 16.41 -5.69 2.01
CA ASP A 75 16.43 -4.42 2.76
C ASP A 75 15.49 -3.35 2.17
N LEU A 76 14.24 -3.76 1.86
CA LEU A 76 13.18 -2.86 1.36
C LEU A 76 12.59 -1.96 2.45
#